data_AF-A0A497J3F3-F1
#
_entry.id   AF-A0A497J3F3-F1
#
_cell.length_a   1.000
_cell.length_b   1.000
_cell.length_c   1.000
_cell.angle_alpha   90.00
_cell.angle_beta   90.00
_cell.angle_gamma   90.00
#
_symmetry.space_group_name_H-M   'P 1'
#
loop_
_entity.id
_entity.type
_entity.pdbx_description
1 polymer ?
#
loop_
_entity_poly.entity_id
_entity_poly.type
_entity_poly.pdbx_seq_one_letter_code
_entity_poly.pdbx_strand_id
1 'polypeptide(L)'
;MSRSTIWLRISVTLSLLFLGVLVAISGVILYFAPSGKGSGGVIMVDLTKRRWISIHDYSGFIMIGLVPIHVFLNRRPLLAYLKKLFKG
;
A
#
# COMPACT_ATOMS: atom_id res chain seq x y z
N MET A 1 25.74 1.72 -11.28
CA MET A 1 24.44 2.29 -10.83
C MET A 1 24.75 3.63 -10.19
N SER A 2 24.13 4.74 -10.63
CA SER A 2 24.40 6.04 -10.01
C SER A 2 23.78 6.08 -8.60
N ARG A 3 24.43 6.79 -7.66
CA ARG A 3 23.94 6.91 -6.26
C ARG A 3 22.46 7.33 -6.22
N SER A 4 22.04 8.22 -7.11
CA SER A 4 20.66 8.70 -7.23
C SER A 4 19.63 7.58 -7.48
N THR A 5 19.98 6.57 -8.29
CA THR A 5 19.05 5.45 -8.55
C THR A 5 18.87 4.52 -7.35
N ILE A 6 19.86 4.45 -6.46
CA ILE A 6 19.76 3.67 -5.21
C ILE A 6 18.82 4.37 -4.23
N TRP A 7 19.00 5.69 -4.04
CA TRP A 7 18.12 6.48 -3.19
C TRP A 7 16.66 6.42 -3.66
N LEU A 8 16.42 6.55 -4.97
CA LEU A 8 15.07 6.40 -5.54
C LEU A 8 14.45 5.03 -5.24
N ARG A 9 15.21 3.95 -5.36
CA ARG A 9 14.73 2.59 -5.02
C ARG A 9 14.33 2.49 -3.56
N ILE A 10 15.19 2.99 -2.66
CA ILE A 10 14.96 2.94 -1.22
C ILE A 10 13.71 3.73 -0.87
N SER A 11 13.61 4.99 -1.34
CA SER A 11 12.47 5.85 -1.05
C SER A 11 11.15 5.25 -1.55
N VAL A 12 11.10 4.77 -2.79
CA VAL A 12 9.88 4.15 -3.35
C VAL A 12 9.47 2.90 -2.56
N THR A 13 10.45 2.08 -2.17
CA THR A 13 10.18 0.84 -1.42
C THR A 13 9.70 1.12 0.00
N LEU A 14 10.32 2.06 0.70
CA LEU A 14 9.90 2.47 2.05
C LEU A 14 8.52 3.14 2.03
N SER A 15 8.24 3.99 1.04
CA SER A 15 6.92 4.60 0.88
C SER A 15 5.84 3.54 0.63
N LEU A 16 6.10 2.54 -0.22
CA LEU A 16 5.16 1.44 -0.44
C LEU A 16 4.95 0.58 0.80
N LEU A 17 6.00 0.31 1.57
CA LEU A 17 5.89 -0.43 2.83
C LEU A 17 5.00 0.33 3.83
N PHE A 18 5.27 1.63 4.02
CA PHE A 18 4.50 2.48 4.92
C PHE A 18 3.02 2.58 4.50
N LEU A 19 2.76 2.87 3.23
CA LEU A 19 1.39 2.93 2.69
C LEU A 19 0.70 1.57 2.76
N GLY A 20 1.42 0.47 2.51
CA GLY A 20 0.89 -0.88 2.63
C GLY A 20 0.43 -1.20 4.05
N VAL A 21 1.19 -0.77 5.07
CA VAL A 21 0.78 -0.90 6.47
C VAL A 21 -0.48 -0.06 6.76
N LEU A 22 -0.55 1.19 6.27
CA LEU A 22 -1.74 2.03 6.44
C LEU A 22 -2.99 1.43 5.78
N VAL A 23 -2.86 0.91 4.56
CA VAL A 23 -3.95 0.22 3.83
C VAL A 23 -4.37 -1.04 4.56
N ALA A 24 -3.43 -1.83 5.07
CA ALA A 24 -3.74 -3.04 5.84
C ALA A 24 -4.51 -2.72 7.13
N ILE A 25 -4.03 -1.75 7.93
CA ILE A 25 -4.69 -1.34 9.18
C ILE A 25 -6.08 -0.77 8.90
N SER A 26 -6.17 0.19 7.97
CA SER A 26 -7.46 0.79 7.60
C SER A 26 -8.43 -0.25 7.01
N GLY A 27 -7.93 -1.20 6.23
CA GLY A 27 -8.72 -2.30 5.67
C GLY A 27 -9.28 -3.23 6.76
N VAL A 28 -8.46 -3.59 7.75
CA VAL A 28 -8.90 -4.37 8.91
C VAL A 28 -9.97 -3.62 9.70
N ILE A 29 -9.78 -2.32 9.96
CA ILE A 29 -10.78 -1.51 10.69
C ILE A 29 -12.09 -1.42 9.90
N LEU A 30 -12.01 -1.17 8.58
CA LEU A 30 -13.18 -1.09 7.72
C LEU A 30 -13.89 -2.42 7.53
N TYR A 31 -13.18 -3.54 7.61
CA TYR A 31 -13.77 -4.88 7.55
C TYR A 31 -14.75 -5.12 8.70
N PHE A 32 -14.43 -4.63 9.91
CA PHE A 32 -15.32 -4.70 11.07
C PHE A 32 -16.33 -3.54 11.15
N ALA A 33 -16.26 -2.58 10.23
CA ALA A 33 -17.15 -1.43 10.24
C ALA A 33 -18.59 -1.84 9.88
N PRO A 34 -19.61 -1.39 10.63
CA PRO A 34 -21.01 -1.65 10.28
C PRO A 34 -21.33 -1.04 8.91
N SER A 35 -22.07 -1.77 8.08
CA SER A 35 -22.46 -1.36 6.73
C SER A 35 -23.92 -0.88 6.69
N GLY A 36 -24.23 0.05 5.77
CA GLY A 36 -25.59 0.59 5.61
C GLY A 36 -25.67 2.12 5.53
N LYS A 37 -26.84 2.64 5.15
CA LYS A 37 -27.13 4.09 5.10
C LYS A 37 -26.99 4.69 6.50
N GLY A 38 -26.24 5.78 6.63
CA GLY A 38 -25.96 6.43 7.93
C GLY A 38 -24.73 5.90 8.68
N SER A 39 -24.14 4.78 8.28
CA SER A 39 -22.96 4.19 8.96
C SER A 39 -21.67 5.03 8.86
N GLY A 40 -21.64 6.06 8.02
CA GLY A 40 -20.45 6.88 7.79
C GLY A 40 -19.98 7.67 9.01
N GLY A 41 -20.88 7.95 9.96
CA GLY A 41 -20.57 8.66 11.21
C GLY A 41 -20.08 7.77 12.35
N VAL A 42 -20.08 6.44 12.18
CA VAL A 42 -19.63 5.51 13.22
C VAL A 42 -18.15 5.75 13.50
N ILE A 43 -17.82 5.96 14.77
CA ILE A 43 -16.44 6.16 15.22
C ILE A 43 -15.81 4.79 15.48
N MET A 44 -14.65 4.57 14.88
CA MET A 44 -13.80 3.40 15.10
C MET A 44 -12.40 3.91 15.34
N VAL A 45 -11.75 3.47 16.42
CA VAL A 45 -10.36 3.86 16.73
C VAL A 45 -10.16 5.38 16.56
N ASP A 46 -11.01 6.15 17.27
CA ASP A 46 -10.98 7.62 17.34
C ASP A 46 -11.27 8.39 16.03
N LEU A 47 -11.54 7.70 14.92
CA LEU A 47 -11.89 8.32 13.64
C LEU A 47 -13.23 7.82 13.11
N THR A 48 -13.92 8.65 12.34
CA THR A 48 -15.16 8.23 11.67
C THR A 48 -14.88 7.20 10.58
N LYS A 49 -15.83 6.30 10.32
CA LYS A 49 -15.79 5.35 9.20
C LYS A 49 -15.43 6.05 7.89
N ARG A 50 -16.01 7.22 7.63
CA ARG A 50 -15.70 8.02 6.44
C ARG A 50 -14.23 8.41 6.37
N ARG A 51 -13.62 8.78 7.49
CA ARG A 51 -12.19 9.13 7.55
C ARG A 51 -11.32 7.90 7.28
N TRP A 52 -11.67 6.74 7.84
CA TRP A 52 -10.98 5.47 7.55
C TRP A 52 -11.07 5.10 6.07
N ILE A 53 -12.25 5.24 5.45
CA ILE A 53 -12.42 5.04 3.99
C ILE A 53 -11.50 5.97 3.23
N SER A 54 -11.48 7.28 3.56
CA SER A 54 -10.58 8.22 2.89
C SER A 54 -9.10 7.83 3.04
N ILE A 55 -8.65 7.45 4.25
CA ILE A 55 -7.26 7.02 4.46
C ILE A 55 -6.95 5.78 3.62
N HIS A 56 -7.85 4.80 3.60
CA HIS A 56 -7.70 3.57 2.83
C HIS A 56 -7.61 3.85 1.33
N ASP A 57 -8.59 4.59 0.79
CA ASP A 57 -8.71 4.85 -0.63
C ASP A 57 -7.55 5.70 -1.14
N TYR A 58 -7.24 6.83 -0.48
CA TYR A 58 -6.13 7.69 -0.92
C TYR A 58 -4.78 6.98 -0.81
N SER A 59 -4.54 6.21 0.25
CA SER A 59 -3.30 5.43 0.39
C SER A 59 -3.21 4.37 -0.72
N GLY A 60 -4.32 3.68 -1.01
CA GLY A 60 -4.41 2.70 -2.10
C GLY A 60 -4.16 3.33 -3.47
N PHE A 61 -4.75 4.49 -3.76
CA PHE A 61 -4.52 5.20 -5.02
C PHE A 61 -3.05 5.63 -5.20
N ILE A 62 -2.40 6.11 -4.14
CA ILE A 62 -0.97 6.43 -4.18
C ILE A 62 -0.14 5.16 -4.45
N MET A 63 -0.50 4.03 -3.81
CA MET A 63 0.16 2.75 -4.07
C MET A 63 0.01 2.29 -5.52
N ILE A 64 -1.16 2.46 -6.14
CA ILE A 64 -1.36 2.14 -7.56
C ILE A 64 -0.35 2.89 -8.44
N GLY A 65 -0.01 4.15 -8.11
CA GLY A 65 1.01 4.91 -8.83
C GLY A 65 2.45 4.47 -8.52
N LEU A 66 2.75 4.14 -7.26
CA LEU A 66 4.11 3.77 -6.83
C LEU A 66 4.51 2.33 -7.19
N VAL A 67 3.57 1.39 -7.27
CA VAL A 67 3.84 -0.02 -7.58
C VAL A 67 4.52 -0.19 -8.95
N PRO A 68 4.03 0.41 -10.06
CA PRO A 68 4.73 0.34 -11.35
C PRO A 68 6.16 0.86 -11.29
N ILE A 69 6.40 1.96 -10.57
CA ILE A 69 7.73 2.54 -10.37
C ILE A 69 8.62 1.55 -9.61
N HIS A 70 8.10 0.95 -8.54
CA HIS A 70 8.80 -0.06 -7.77
C HIS A 70 9.16 -1.29 -8.61
N VAL A 71 8.21 -1.81 -9.39
CA VAL A 71 8.42 -2.96 -10.27
C VAL A 71 9.45 -2.63 -11.35
N PHE A 72 9.35 -1.46 -11.98
CA PHE A 72 10.30 -1.03 -13.01
C PHE A 72 11.73 -0.92 -12.46
N LEU A 73 11.89 -0.29 -11.30
CA LEU A 73 13.17 -0.19 -10.63
C LEU A 73 13.67 -1.61 -10.26
N ASN A 74 12.86 -2.43 -9.62
CA ASN A 74 13.27 -3.74 -9.08
C ASN A 74 13.07 -4.94 -10.03
N ARG A 75 12.86 -4.69 -11.34
CA ARG A 75 12.56 -5.73 -12.34
C ARG A 75 13.55 -6.89 -12.39
N ARG A 76 14.86 -6.61 -12.28
CA ARG A 76 15.91 -7.63 -12.36
C ARG A 76 15.86 -8.60 -11.17
N PRO A 77 15.89 -8.12 -9.90
CA PRO A 77 15.63 -8.96 -8.73
C PRO A 77 14.31 -9.71 -8.80
N LEU A 78 13.22 -9.04 -9.17
CA LEU A 78 11.88 -9.65 -9.23
C LEU A 78 11.84 -10.85 -10.19
N LEU A 79 12.40 -10.70 -11.40
CA LEU A 79 12.49 -11.80 -12.35
C LEU A 79 13.40 -12.94 -11.86
N ALA A 80 14.47 -12.63 -11.14
CA ALA A 80 15.33 -13.66 -10.54
C ALA A 80 14.58 -14.46 -9.45
N TYR A 81 13.81 -13.78 -8.60
CA TYR A 81 12.97 -14.43 -7.59
C TYR A 81 11.87 -15.30 -8.23
N LEU A 82 11.17 -14.78 -9.25
CA LEU A 82 10.17 -15.54 -9.99
C LEU A 82 10.78 -16.79 -10.63
N LYS A 83 11.93 -16.67 -11.32
CA LYS A 83 12.63 -17.83 -11.90
C LYS A 83 13.01 -18.87 -10.85
N LYS A 84 13.38 -18.46 -9.65
CA LYS A 84 13.71 -19.37 -8.55
C LYS A 84 12.46 -20.06 -8.00
N LEU A 85 11.33 -19.35 -7.95
CA LEU A 85 10.04 -19.91 -7.52
C LEU A 85 9.56 -21.05 -8.44
N PHE A 86 9.77 -20.92 -9.76
CA PHE A 86 9.36 -21.93 -10.76
C PHE A 86 10.41 -23.01 -11.04
N LYS A 87 11.60 -22.92 -10.43
CA LYS A 87 12.68 -23.93 -10.54
C LYS A 87 12.85 -24.77 -9.26
N GLY A 88 12.00 -24.56 -8.25
CA GLY A 88 11.84 -25.48 -7.13
C GLY A 88 10.90 -26.61 -7.52
#